data_AF-T1JLW0-F1
#
_entry.id   AF-T1JLW0-F1
#
_cell.length_a   1.000
_cell.length_b   1.000
_cell.length_c   1.000
_cell.angle_alpha   90.00
_cell.angle_beta   90.00
_cell.angle_gamma   90.00
#
_symmetry.space_group_name_H-M   'P 1'
#
loop_
_entity.id
_entity.type
_entity.pdbx_description
1 polymer ?
#
loop_
_entity_poly.entity_id
_entity_poly.type
_entity_poly.pdbx_seq_one_letter_code
_entity_poly.pdbx_strand_id
1 'polypeptide(L)'
;MAEDEGAILCFQHCESKKRIFCFKFPAICPICGCDLLSLTTNLIMPPFRVPYPFSDASKMSCCVVIKPTTGNFLFTYHNSCNLHIGVTDSQGVVYEYKKEGIVHTDTHTWAQCIAVDIISKYDPEWKRIWDLHLRKLSSQLIWSSLEYNEETHNCYSFVLTFLRLLQLPYLFQYLSDRTFFCQKFILPRTLTAAKYITLFRKILNERINKSPKPTKIKYLSPLSIKESKISSKSRHFFSMPASITKFSPPSTGWSMKTSPWQYSSSLERISHSYPDDTHCNNSFTMRLTILTLVVTTFFFFQVIIISGQEKELASGK
;
A
#
# COMPACT_ATOMS: atom_id res chain seq x y z
N MET A 1 -6.37 21.57 5.20
CA MET A 1 -7.65 21.09 5.74
C MET A 1 -8.02 19.78 5.06
N ALA A 2 -7.59 18.63 5.58
CA ALA A 2 -7.77 17.33 4.91
C ALA A 2 -7.92 16.15 5.90
N GLU A 3 -8.41 16.40 7.12
CA GLU A 3 -8.29 15.45 8.25
C GLU A 3 -9.54 14.59 8.54
N ASP A 4 -10.67 14.80 7.85
CA ASP A 4 -11.95 14.16 8.22
C ASP A 4 -12.57 13.24 7.14
N GLU A 5 -12.07 13.23 5.90
CA GLU A 5 -12.67 12.39 4.83
C GLU A 5 -12.32 10.88 4.90
N GLY A 6 -11.48 10.46 5.85
CA GLY A 6 -11.01 9.08 5.95
C GLY A 6 -11.00 8.44 7.34
N ALA A 7 -11.45 9.15 8.38
CA ALA A 7 -11.42 8.64 9.75
C ALA A 7 -12.52 7.57 9.96
N ILE A 8 -12.12 6.32 10.23
CA ILE A 8 -13.08 5.27 10.58
C ILE A 8 -13.57 5.48 12.01
N LEU A 9 -14.89 5.58 12.18
CA LEU A 9 -15.58 5.57 13.47
C LEU A 9 -16.05 4.14 13.82
N CYS A 10 -16.07 3.82 15.11
CA CYS A 10 -16.60 2.57 15.66
C CYS A 10 -17.55 2.86 16.82
N PHE A 11 -18.74 2.24 16.85
CA PHE A 11 -19.71 2.35 17.96
C PHE A 11 -20.55 1.08 18.12
N GLN A 12 -21.35 1.01 19.21
CA GLN A 12 -22.37 -0.04 19.43
C GLN A 12 -23.66 0.57 19.97
N HIS A 13 -24.80 0.05 19.48
CA HIS A 13 -26.14 0.52 19.86
C HIS A 13 -27.01 -0.60 20.42
N CYS A 14 -27.65 -1.42 19.57
CA CYS A 14 -28.68 -2.36 20.00
C CYS A 14 -28.20 -3.81 20.23
N GLU A 15 -27.04 -4.21 19.69
CA GLU A 15 -26.48 -5.56 19.85
C GLU A 15 -25.06 -5.50 20.41
N SER A 16 -24.87 -5.97 21.65
CA SER A 16 -23.58 -5.95 22.35
C SER A 16 -22.47 -6.75 21.64
N LYS A 17 -22.83 -7.73 20.80
CA LYS A 17 -21.88 -8.55 20.02
C LYS A 17 -21.48 -7.94 18.68
N LYS A 18 -22.18 -6.91 18.19
CA LYS A 18 -21.91 -6.29 16.87
C LYS A 18 -21.34 -4.90 17.03
N ARG A 19 -20.33 -4.57 16.23
CA ARG A 19 -19.75 -3.23 16.12
C ARG A 19 -20.09 -2.65 14.76
N ILE A 20 -20.46 -1.38 14.74
CA ILE A 20 -20.80 -0.64 13.53
C ILE A 20 -19.61 0.24 13.16
N PHE A 21 -19.19 0.17 11.90
CA PHE A 21 -18.10 0.98 11.35
C PHE A 21 -18.57 1.85 10.18
N CYS A 22 -18.14 3.11 10.17
CA CYS A 22 -18.58 4.15 9.23
C CYS A 22 -17.54 5.29 9.16
N PHE A 23 -17.62 6.15 8.15
CA PHE A 23 -16.81 7.38 8.06
C PHE A 23 -17.48 8.60 8.73
N LYS A 24 -18.82 8.64 8.72
CA LYS A 24 -19.64 9.64 9.42
C LYS A 24 -20.63 8.90 10.31
N PHE A 25 -20.89 9.41 11.51
CA PHE A 25 -21.87 8.81 12.42
C PHE A 25 -23.27 8.84 11.77
N PRO A 26 -23.97 7.70 11.64
CA PRO A 26 -25.23 7.63 10.91
C PRO A 26 -26.40 8.12 11.77
N ALA A 27 -27.39 8.76 11.14
CA ALA A 27 -28.58 9.23 11.84
C ALA A 27 -29.52 8.09 12.28
N ILE A 28 -29.47 6.94 11.61
CA ILE A 28 -30.34 5.78 11.88
C ILE A 28 -29.46 4.57 12.17
N CYS A 29 -29.86 3.78 13.18
CA CYS A 29 -29.21 2.53 13.53
C CYS A 29 -29.44 1.51 12.41
N PRO A 30 -28.38 1.02 11.75
CA PRO A 30 -28.50 0.15 10.60
C PRO A 30 -28.81 -1.31 10.93
N ILE A 31 -28.95 -1.63 12.22
CA ILE A 31 -29.29 -2.97 12.71
C ILE A 31 -30.76 -3.01 13.14
N CYS A 32 -31.25 -2.00 13.87
CA CYS A 32 -32.62 -1.98 14.43
C CYS A 32 -33.53 -0.86 13.92
N GLY A 33 -33.02 0.07 13.09
CA GLY A 33 -33.81 1.17 12.53
C GLY A 33 -34.08 2.37 13.45
N CYS A 34 -33.63 2.35 14.71
CA CYS A 34 -33.84 3.47 15.65
C CYS A 34 -33.04 4.73 15.26
N ASP A 35 -33.59 5.90 15.54
CA ASP A 35 -32.87 7.18 15.43
C ASP A 35 -31.70 7.24 16.45
N LEU A 36 -30.49 7.51 15.97
CA LEU A 36 -29.26 7.62 16.76
C LEU A 36 -28.92 9.06 17.18
N LEU A 37 -29.62 10.06 16.65
CA LEU A 37 -29.46 11.48 17.02
C LEU A 37 -30.45 11.92 18.11
N SER A 38 -31.47 11.12 18.40
CA SER A 38 -32.38 11.34 19.52
C SER A 38 -31.62 11.34 20.86
N LEU A 39 -31.90 12.34 21.70
CA LEU A 39 -31.35 12.45 23.06
C LEU A 39 -31.76 11.30 24.00
N THR A 40 -32.79 10.52 23.63
CA THR A 40 -33.24 9.33 24.39
C THR A 40 -32.51 8.04 23.99
N THR A 41 -31.70 8.06 22.94
CA THR A 41 -31.05 6.87 22.40
C THR A 41 -29.74 6.56 23.11
N ASN A 42 -29.68 5.41 23.78
CA ASN A 42 -28.52 4.98 24.55
C ASN A 42 -27.60 4.07 23.73
N LEU A 43 -26.35 4.48 23.55
CA LEU A 43 -25.31 3.67 22.91
C LEU A 43 -24.64 2.74 23.94
N ILE A 44 -24.55 1.44 23.64
CA ILE A 44 -23.72 0.49 24.42
C ILE A 44 -22.24 0.90 24.41
N MET A 45 -21.75 1.44 23.29
CA MET A 45 -20.40 1.99 23.17
C MET A 45 -20.49 3.28 22.34
N PRO A 46 -20.10 4.45 22.89
CA PRO A 46 -20.12 5.72 22.15
C PRO A 46 -19.15 5.69 20.96
N PRO A 47 -19.36 6.54 19.94
CA PRO A 47 -18.49 6.60 18.78
C PRO A 47 -17.08 7.06 19.15
N PHE A 48 -16.08 6.28 18.74
CA PHE A 48 -14.68 6.66 18.81
C PHE A 48 -13.99 6.47 17.45
N ARG A 49 -12.94 7.26 17.19
CA ARG A 49 -12.10 7.11 16.01
C ARG A 49 -11.20 5.88 16.19
N VAL A 50 -11.27 4.94 15.26
CA VAL A 50 -10.34 3.81 15.17
C VAL A 50 -8.93 4.37 14.92
N PRO A 51 -7.90 3.97 15.71
CA PRO A 51 -6.55 4.51 15.56
C PRO A 51 -6.02 4.41 14.13
N TYR A 52 -5.61 5.55 13.58
CA TYR A 52 -5.04 5.65 12.25
C TYR A 52 -3.57 5.17 12.29
N PRO A 53 -3.18 4.15 11.50
CA PRO A 53 -1.87 3.51 11.63
C PRO A 53 -0.76 4.15 10.78
N PHE A 54 -1.07 5.24 10.06
CA PHE A 54 -0.13 5.91 9.18
C PHE A 54 0.24 7.29 9.72
N SER A 55 1.49 7.68 9.49
CA SER A 55 2.07 8.96 9.87
C SER A 55 2.59 9.69 8.64
N ASP A 56 2.69 11.01 8.76
CA ASP A 56 3.49 11.86 7.89
C ASP A 56 4.93 11.86 8.42
N ALA A 57 5.90 11.44 7.61
CA ALA A 57 7.29 11.30 8.06
C ALA A 57 7.91 12.62 8.53
N SER A 58 7.45 13.78 8.04
CA SER A 58 7.89 15.11 8.56
C SER A 58 7.66 15.29 10.04
N LYS A 59 6.68 14.58 10.61
CA LYS A 59 6.27 14.67 12.01
C LYS A 59 6.93 13.58 12.87
N MET A 60 7.79 12.73 12.28
CA MET A 60 8.39 11.56 12.91
C MET A 60 9.91 11.71 13.02
N SER A 61 10.39 12.19 14.18
CA SER A 61 11.84 12.26 14.44
C SER A 61 12.45 10.88 14.69
N CYS A 62 13.61 10.59 14.10
CA CYS A 62 14.44 9.41 14.38
C CYS A 62 13.70 8.07 14.32
N CYS A 63 12.94 7.85 13.24
CA CYS A 63 12.15 6.65 13.01
C CYS A 63 12.65 5.88 11.78
N VAL A 64 12.43 4.58 11.77
CA VAL A 64 12.38 3.82 10.51
C VAL A 64 10.98 4.01 9.92
N VAL A 65 10.90 4.34 8.64
CA VAL A 65 9.64 4.63 7.94
C VAL A 65 9.45 3.69 6.76
N ILE A 66 8.21 3.23 6.53
CA ILE A 66 7.85 2.32 5.44
C ILE A 66 6.66 2.86 4.66
N LYS A 67 6.72 2.84 3.33
CA LYS A 67 5.60 3.20 2.43
C LYS A 67 5.46 2.20 1.28
N PRO A 68 4.35 2.19 0.53
CA PRO A 68 4.30 1.52 -0.76
C PRO A 68 5.36 2.12 -1.70
N THR A 69 6.00 1.30 -2.54
CA THR A 69 6.90 1.82 -3.57
C THR A 69 6.15 2.77 -4.51
N THR A 70 4.89 2.47 -4.83
CA THR A 70 4.00 3.29 -5.67
C THR A 70 2.64 3.56 -4.99
N GLY A 71 2.13 4.78 -5.14
CA GLY A 71 0.82 5.19 -4.62
C GLY A 71 0.74 5.25 -3.08
N ASN A 72 -0.38 4.81 -2.50
CA ASN A 72 -0.67 4.91 -1.07
C ASN A 72 -1.35 3.65 -0.48
N PHE A 73 -1.31 3.50 0.85
CA PHE A 73 -1.82 2.32 1.54
C PHE A 73 -3.35 2.17 1.44
N LEU A 74 -4.11 3.26 1.59
CA LEU A 74 -5.57 3.19 1.65
C LEU A 74 -6.22 2.78 0.32
N PHE A 75 -5.73 3.28 -0.81
CA PHE A 75 -6.42 3.14 -2.11
C PHE A 75 -5.71 2.19 -3.10
N THR A 76 -4.39 2.29 -3.28
CA THR A 76 -3.70 1.59 -4.38
C THR A 76 -2.91 0.36 -3.94
N TYR A 77 -2.42 0.32 -2.70
CA TYR A 77 -1.59 -0.79 -2.20
C TYR A 77 -2.33 -2.14 -2.19
N HIS A 78 -1.69 -3.20 -2.65
CA HIS A 78 -2.15 -4.59 -2.53
C HIS A 78 -1.04 -5.47 -1.94
N ASN A 79 -1.36 -6.68 -1.48
CA ASN A 79 -0.39 -7.56 -0.79
C ASN A 79 0.79 -8.02 -1.67
N SER A 80 0.69 -7.86 -2.99
CA SER A 80 1.78 -8.08 -3.95
C SER A 80 2.50 -6.79 -4.39
N CYS A 81 2.13 -5.62 -3.87
CA CYS A 81 2.95 -4.42 -4.02
C CYS A 81 4.25 -4.57 -3.23
N ASN A 82 5.33 -4.04 -3.77
CA ASN A 82 6.57 -3.86 -3.02
C ASN A 82 6.44 -2.69 -2.04
N LEU A 83 7.19 -2.81 -0.93
CA LEU A 83 7.33 -1.79 0.09
C LEU A 83 8.72 -1.18 0.00
N HIS A 84 8.79 0.12 0.26
CA HIS A 84 10.02 0.88 0.35
C HIS A 84 10.24 1.37 1.79
N ILE A 85 11.50 1.39 2.23
CA ILE A 85 11.91 1.67 3.60
C ILE A 85 12.97 2.77 3.63
N GLY A 86 12.88 3.65 4.61
CA GLY A 86 13.79 4.77 4.81
C GLY A 86 13.98 5.07 6.30
N VAL A 87 14.77 6.10 6.59
CA VAL A 87 15.11 6.56 7.94
C VAL A 87 14.83 8.06 8.02
N THR A 88 14.08 8.53 9.01
CA THR A 88 14.00 9.96 9.29
C THR A 88 15.12 10.41 10.21
N ASP A 89 15.67 11.61 9.99
CA ASP A 89 16.53 12.28 10.98
C ASP A 89 15.71 12.89 12.13
N SER A 90 16.37 13.63 13.02
CA SER A 90 15.72 14.29 14.15
C SER A 90 14.68 15.36 13.77
N GLN A 91 14.73 15.87 12.53
CA GLN A 91 13.83 16.89 11.98
C GLN A 91 12.73 16.31 11.08
N GLY A 92 12.71 14.99 10.87
CA GLY A 92 11.73 14.33 10.00
C GLY A 92 12.11 14.30 8.51
N VAL A 93 13.34 14.68 8.14
CA VAL A 93 13.83 14.55 6.76
C VAL A 93 14.11 13.07 6.48
N VAL A 94 13.56 12.54 5.38
CA VAL A 94 13.72 11.12 5.04
C VAL A 94 14.96 10.90 4.20
N TYR A 95 15.83 10.02 4.69
CA TYR A 95 16.97 9.44 3.99
C TYR A 95 16.52 8.12 3.39
N GLU A 96 16.46 8.04 2.06
CA GLU A 96 16.09 6.83 1.32
C GLU A 96 17.16 6.45 0.29
N TYR A 97 17.49 5.16 0.20
CA TYR A 97 18.43 4.62 -0.78
C TYR A 97 17.68 3.94 -1.93
N LYS A 98 17.89 4.45 -3.15
CA LYS A 98 17.22 4.00 -4.38
C LYS A 98 18.22 3.95 -5.54
N LYS A 99 17.76 3.63 -6.75
CA LYS A 99 18.63 3.40 -7.93
C LYS A 99 19.46 4.64 -8.29
N GLU A 100 18.98 5.81 -7.89
CA GLU A 100 19.60 7.12 -8.08
C GLU A 100 20.65 7.46 -6.98
N GLY A 101 20.82 6.59 -5.98
CA GLY A 101 21.67 6.83 -4.80
C GLY A 101 20.87 7.14 -3.54
N ILE A 102 21.53 7.76 -2.56
CA ILE A 102 20.83 8.37 -1.41
C ILE A 102 20.12 9.64 -1.87
N VAL A 103 18.84 9.76 -1.52
CA VAL A 103 18.07 10.99 -1.70
C VAL A 103 17.48 11.43 -0.38
N HIS A 104 17.48 12.75 -0.18
CA HIS A 104 16.90 13.44 0.94
C HIS A 104 15.58 14.03 0.46
N THR A 105 14.47 13.30 0.63
CA THR A 105 13.21 13.66 -0.02
C THR A 105 12.38 14.58 0.86
N ASP A 106 11.81 15.62 0.25
CA ASP A 106 10.76 16.44 0.83
C ASP A 106 9.50 15.59 1.07
N THR A 107 8.87 15.83 2.22
CA THR A 107 8.16 14.80 2.98
C THR A 107 6.81 14.38 2.37
N HIS A 108 6.35 15.05 1.32
CA HIS A 108 5.09 14.77 0.63
C HIS A 108 4.98 13.33 0.12
N THR A 109 6.07 12.75 -0.39
CA THR A 109 6.09 11.34 -0.83
C THR A 109 6.00 10.33 0.33
N TRP A 110 6.16 10.80 1.57
CA TRP A 110 6.12 10.03 2.81
C TRP A 110 4.98 10.47 3.76
N ALA A 111 4.00 11.23 3.26
CA ALA A 111 2.84 11.71 4.02
C ALA A 111 1.90 10.59 4.53
N GLN A 112 2.03 9.36 4.02
CA GLN A 112 1.28 8.18 4.44
C GLN A 112 2.23 6.98 4.60
N CYS A 113 3.10 7.04 5.60
CA CYS A 113 4.05 5.97 5.94
C CYS A 113 3.64 5.23 7.23
N ILE A 114 4.15 4.02 7.42
CA ILE A 114 4.17 3.34 8.71
C ILE A 114 5.47 3.71 9.40
N ALA A 115 5.38 4.37 10.55
CA ALA A 115 6.54 4.69 11.37
C ALA A 115 6.83 3.57 12.38
N VAL A 116 8.11 3.33 12.61
CA VAL A 116 8.64 2.34 13.54
C VAL A 116 9.65 3.05 14.45
N ASP A 117 9.21 3.40 15.65
CA ASP A 117 10.09 3.92 16.70
C ASP A 117 11.15 2.85 17.04
N ILE A 118 12.43 3.21 16.94
CA ILE A 118 13.55 2.37 17.38
C ILE A 118 14.05 2.87 18.73
N ILE A 119 14.51 4.12 18.78
CA ILE A 119 15.02 4.78 19.98
C ILE A 119 13.94 5.58 20.73
N SER A 120 14.21 5.95 21.98
CA SER A 120 13.38 6.92 22.70
C SER A 120 13.52 8.31 22.06
N LYS A 121 12.48 8.75 21.33
CA LYS A 121 12.41 10.06 20.67
C LYS A 121 12.43 11.28 21.60
N TYR A 122 12.45 11.07 22.92
CA TYR A 122 12.51 12.12 23.93
C TYR A 122 13.93 12.36 24.45
N ASP A 123 14.89 11.49 24.14
CA ASP A 123 16.29 11.65 24.54
C ASP A 123 17.05 12.51 23.50
N PRO A 124 17.54 13.72 23.87
CA PRO A 124 18.24 14.60 22.94
C PRO A 124 19.59 14.05 22.48
N GLU A 125 20.27 13.26 23.31
CA GLU A 125 21.59 12.72 22.99
C GLU A 125 21.46 11.59 21.96
N TRP A 126 20.43 10.74 22.08
CA TRP A 126 20.12 9.77 21.03
C TRP A 126 19.76 10.41 19.69
N LYS A 127 19.08 11.57 19.67
CA LYS A 127 18.86 12.33 18.42
C LYS A 127 20.17 12.79 17.79
N ARG A 128 21.09 13.33 18.60
CA ARG A 128 22.41 13.79 18.16
C ARG A 128 23.25 12.65 17.58
N ILE A 129 23.26 11.49 18.26
CA ILE A 129 23.94 10.26 17.81
C ILE A 129 23.33 9.74 16.51
N TRP A 130 22.00 9.61 16.46
CA TRP A 130 21.26 9.16 15.27
C TRP A 130 21.61 9.99 14.03
N ASP A 131 21.49 11.31 14.13
CA ASP A 131 21.77 12.25 13.05
C ASP A 131 23.25 12.23 12.61
N LEU A 132 24.18 12.10 13.56
CA LEU A 132 25.61 11.99 13.28
C LEU A 132 25.93 10.73 12.45
N HIS A 133 25.40 9.57 12.88
CA HIS A 133 25.61 8.31 12.17
C HIS A 133 24.89 8.29 10.82
N LEU A 134 23.71 8.91 10.71
CA LEU A 134 22.93 8.93 9.47
C LEU A 134 23.64 9.77 8.41
N ARG A 135 24.10 10.98 8.75
CA ARG A 135 24.93 11.82 7.87
C ARG A 135 26.25 11.16 7.49
N LYS A 136 26.95 10.52 8.45
CA LYS A 136 28.22 9.83 8.19
C LYS A 136 28.05 8.59 7.30
N LEU A 137 26.89 7.93 7.34
CA LEU A 137 26.59 6.81 6.45
C LEU A 137 26.22 7.29 5.05
N SER A 138 25.30 8.26 4.94
CA SER A 138 24.80 8.77 3.66
C SER A 138 25.88 9.42 2.78
N SER A 139 26.97 9.91 3.36
CA SER A 139 28.10 10.49 2.62
C SER A 139 29.10 9.46 2.06
N GLN A 140 28.90 8.16 2.29
CA GLN A 140 29.84 7.12 1.82
C GLN A 140 29.54 6.72 0.38
N LEU A 141 30.59 6.61 -0.45
CA LEU A 141 30.49 6.23 -1.87
C LEU A 141 29.80 4.88 -2.10
N ILE A 142 29.83 3.98 -1.11
CA ILE A 142 29.11 2.70 -1.15
C ILE A 142 27.58 2.85 -1.26
N TRP A 143 27.02 4.05 -1.01
CA TRP A 143 25.59 4.36 -1.19
C TRP A 143 25.34 5.29 -2.40
N SER A 144 26.26 5.28 -3.36
CA SER A 144 26.01 5.87 -4.68
C SER A 144 25.02 5.03 -5.51
N SER A 145 24.55 5.58 -6.62
CA SER A 145 23.72 4.87 -7.61
C SER A 145 24.44 3.66 -8.24
N LEU A 146 25.74 3.76 -8.45
CA LEU A 146 26.56 2.73 -9.11
C LEU A 146 26.62 1.42 -8.31
N GLU A 147 26.55 1.53 -6.99
CA GLU A 147 26.63 0.39 -6.06
C GLU A 147 25.25 -0.26 -5.82
N TYR A 148 24.17 0.32 -6.33
CA TYR A 148 22.81 -0.15 -6.04
C TYR A 148 22.58 -1.55 -6.63
N ASN A 149 22.20 -2.50 -5.76
CA ASN A 149 21.76 -3.82 -6.15
C ASN A 149 20.41 -4.16 -5.49
N GLU A 150 19.40 -4.45 -6.30
CA GLU A 150 18.02 -4.62 -5.83
C GLU A 150 17.84 -5.80 -4.84
N GLU A 151 18.72 -6.79 -4.85
CA GLU A 151 18.68 -7.96 -3.98
C GLU A 151 19.61 -7.82 -2.75
N THR A 152 20.87 -7.43 -2.97
CA THR A 152 21.91 -7.43 -1.93
C THR A 152 22.13 -6.07 -1.29
N HIS A 153 22.03 -4.98 -2.06
CA HIS A 153 22.43 -3.63 -1.64
C HIS A 153 21.41 -2.55 -2.03
N ASN A 154 20.39 -2.39 -1.19
CA ASN A 154 19.16 -1.64 -1.48
C ASN A 154 18.68 -0.83 -0.26
N CYS A 155 17.51 -0.20 -0.34
CA CYS A 155 16.88 0.54 0.76
C CYS A 155 16.88 -0.22 2.11
N TYR A 156 16.72 -1.54 2.08
CA TYR A 156 16.69 -2.36 3.28
C TYR A 156 18.09 -2.62 3.86
N SER A 157 19.12 -2.84 3.01
CA SER A 157 20.50 -2.95 3.50
C SER A 157 21.02 -1.63 4.06
N PHE A 158 20.61 -0.49 3.50
CA PHE A 158 20.91 0.85 4.03
C PHE A 158 20.40 0.99 5.46
N VAL A 159 19.10 0.75 5.68
CA VAL A 159 18.46 0.88 6.99
C VAL A 159 19.09 -0.08 8.01
N LEU A 160 19.31 -1.36 7.66
CA LEU A 160 19.98 -2.30 8.57
C LEU A 160 21.42 -1.88 8.90
N THR A 161 22.17 -1.37 7.91
CA THR A 161 23.56 -0.92 8.15
C THR A 161 23.59 0.29 9.06
N PHE A 162 22.70 1.26 8.84
CA PHE A 162 22.51 2.39 9.75
C PHE A 162 22.21 1.94 11.19
N LEU A 163 21.22 1.06 11.39
CA LEU A 163 20.83 0.61 12.72
C LEU A 163 21.94 -0.17 13.45
N ARG A 164 22.80 -0.90 12.71
CA ARG A 164 23.97 -1.58 13.29
C ARG A 164 25.01 -0.58 13.81
N LEU A 165 25.20 0.56 13.13
CA LEU A 165 26.15 1.61 13.56
C LEU A 165 25.77 2.26 14.90
N LEU A 166 24.49 2.24 15.28
CA LEU A 166 24.00 2.76 16.57
C LEU A 166 24.42 1.89 17.77
N GLN A 167 24.90 0.67 17.53
CA GLN A 167 25.39 -0.27 18.55
C GLN A 167 24.42 -0.55 19.73
N LEU A 168 23.11 -0.49 19.46
CA LEU A 168 22.04 -0.69 20.45
C LEU A 168 21.93 -2.18 20.85
N PRO A 169 22.20 -2.56 22.12
CA PRO A 169 22.30 -3.98 22.49
C PRO A 169 21.03 -4.80 22.24
N TYR A 170 19.85 -4.22 22.47
CA TYR A 170 18.56 -4.89 22.25
C TYR A 170 18.24 -5.12 20.76
N LEU A 171 18.98 -4.51 19.83
CA LEU A 171 18.82 -4.72 18.39
C LEU A 171 19.69 -5.85 17.83
N PHE A 172 20.82 -6.20 18.48
CA PHE A 172 21.86 -7.05 17.88
C PHE A 172 21.33 -8.38 17.32
N GLN A 173 20.52 -9.11 18.08
CA GLN A 173 19.95 -10.38 17.64
C GLN A 173 18.94 -10.26 16.48
N TYR A 174 18.40 -9.06 16.24
CA TYR A 174 17.42 -8.81 15.18
C TYR A 174 18.04 -8.19 13.93
N LEU A 175 19.22 -7.57 14.03
CA LEU A 175 19.93 -6.94 12.90
C LEU A 175 20.87 -7.89 12.16
N SER A 176 21.08 -9.12 12.64
CA SER A 176 21.88 -10.15 11.96
C SER A 176 21.20 -10.64 10.68
N ASP A 177 19.88 -10.88 10.73
CA ASP A 177 19.08 -11.37 9.62
C ASP A 177 17.92 -10.43 9.26
N ARG A 178 17.59 -10.34 7.96
CA ARG A 178 16.54 -9.46 7.45
C ARG A 178 15.16 -9.85 8.01
N THR A 179 14.90 -11.15 8.19
CA THR A 179 13.63 -11.71 8.66
C THR A 179 13.38 -11.39 10.13
N PHE A 180 14.39 -11.47 11.00
CA PHE A 180 14.23 -11.18 12.43
C PHE A 180 13.86 -9.72 12.69
N PHE A 181 14.51 -8.75 12.02
CA PHE A 181 14.10 -7.35 12.11
C PHE A 181 12.65 -7.15 11.61
N CYS A 182 12.30 -7.77 10.47
CA CYS A 182 10.94 -7.73 9.94
C CYS A 182 9.90 -8.28 10.93
N GLN A 183 10.11 -9.48 11.47
CA GLN A 183 9.19 -10.13 12.40
C GLN A 183 9.01 -9.33 13.70
N LYS A 184 10.10 -8.77 14.24
CA LYS A 184 10.07 -8.08 15.53
C LYS A 184 9.50 -6.66 15.45
N PHE A 185 9.92 -5.87 14.46
CA PHE A 185 9.67 -4.43 14.42
C PHE A 185 8.65 -4.02 13.36
N ILE A 186 8.70 -4.65 12.18
CA ILE A 186 7.88 -4.25 11.03
C ILE A 186 6.50 -4.91 11.06
N LEU A 187 6.46 -6.23 11.22
CA LEU A 187 5.26 -7.06 11.13
C LEU A 187 4.12 -6.62 12.08
N PRO A 188 4.37 -6.25 13.36
CA PRO A 188 3.28 -5.78 14.24
C PRO A 188 2.60 -4.50 13.72
N ARG A 189 3.38 -3.61 13.08
CA ARG A 189 2.87 -2.35 12.53
C ARG A 189 2.14 -2.59 11.20
N THR A 190 2.71 -3.39 10.30
CA THR A 190 2.06 -3.72 9.01
C THR A 190 0.80 -4.56 9.18
N LEU A 191 0.71 -5.43 10.18
CA LEU A 191 -0.54 -6.15 10.50
C LEU A 191 -1.64 -5.20 11.00
N THR A 192 -1.27 -4.18 11.77
CA THR A 192 -2.22 -3.14 12.23
C THR A 192 -2.70 -2.30 11.04
N ALA A 193 -1.79 -1.89 10.15
CA ALA A 193 -2.12 -1.23 8.89
C ALA A 193 -3.03 -2.08 8.00
N ALA A 194 -2.72 -3.37 7.80
CA ALA A 194 -3.52 -4.27 6.96
C ALA A 194 -4.96 -4.42 7.46
N LYS A 195 -5.17 -4.51 8.79
CA LYS A 195 -6.51 -4.49 9.39
C LYS A 195 -7.27 -3.20 9.09
N TYR A 196 -6.60 -2.05 9.22
CA TYR A 196 -7.20 -0.74 8.92
C TYR A 196 -7.56 -0.59 7.44
N ILE A 197 -6.63 -0.90 6.52
CA ILE A 197 -6.85 -0.84 5.06
C ILE A 197 -8.04 -1.74 4.67
N THR A 198 -8.10 -2.96 5.21
CA THR A 198 -9.20 -3.90 4.95
C THR A 198 -10.54 -3.33 5.41
N LEU A 199 -10.60 -2.74 6.59
CA LEU A 199 -11.82 -2.13 7.12
C LEU A 199 -12.23 -0.88 6.32
N PHE A 200 -11.28 0.01 6.04
CA PHE A 200 -11.45 1.21 5.23
C PHE A 200 -12.08 0.89 3.87
N ARG A 201 -11.49 -0.05 3.12
CA ARG A 201 -11.96 -0.43 1.78
C ARG A 201 -13.33 -1.08 1.81
N LYS A 202 -13.66 -1.87 2.84
CA LYS A 202 -15.01 -2.42 3.00
C LYS A 202 -16.04 -1.30 3.25
N ILE A 203 -15.75 -0.30 4.08
CA ILE A 203 -16.62 0.87 4.29
C ILE A 203 -16.82 1.67 3.00
N LEU A 204 -15.74 1.89 2.25
CA LEU A 204 -15.78 2.59 0.97
C LEU A 204 -16.63 1.84 -0.07
N ASN A 205 -16.45 0.52 -0.20
CA ASN A 205 -17.21 -0.30 -1.14
C ASN A 205 -18.71 -0.33 -0.82
N GLU A 206 -19.08 -0.46 0.46
CA GLU A 206 -20.48 -0.38 0.89
C GLU A 206 -21.10 1.00 0.57
N ARG A 207 -20.34 2.09 0.74
CA ARG A 207 -20.78 3.44 0.36
C ARG A 207 -21.04 3.57 -1.14
N ILE A 208 -20.14 3.06 -1.97
CA ILE A 208 -20.28 3.10 -3.43
C ILE A 208 -21.48 2.24 -3.88
N ASN A 209 -21.64 1.04 -3.31
CA ASN A 209 -22.73 0.12 -3.66
C ASN A 209 -24.13 0.63 -3.25
N LYS A 210 -24.22 1.46 -2.20
CA LYS A 210 -25.48 2.05 -1.68
C LYS A 210 -25.76 3.47 -2.16
N SER A 211 -24.79 4.15 -2.76
CA SER A 211 -25.04 5.40 -3.49
C SER A 211 -25.94 5.11 -4.71
N PRO A 212 -26.88 6.00 -5.06
CA PRO A 212 -27.71 5.81 -6.25
C PRO A 212 -26.79 5.75 -7.47
N LYS A 213 -26.73 4.57 -8.12
CA LYS A 213 -26.01 4.41 -9.39
C LYS A 213 -26.57 5.45 -10.35
N PRO A 214 -25.72 6.21 -11.08
CA PRO A 214 -26.21 7.15 -12.08
C PRO A 214 -27.06 6.37 -13.08
N THR A 215 -28.37 6.62 -13.06
CA THR A 215 -29.30 6.03 -13.99
C THR A 215 -28.77 6.30 -15.39
N LYS A 216 -28.57 5.26 -16.21
CA LYS A 216 -28.16 5.45 -17.60
C LYS A 216 -29.16 6.41 -18.24
N ILE A 217 -28.73 7.66 -18.46
CA ILE A 217 -29.49 8.62 -19.25
C ILE A 217 -29.56 7.99 -20.63
N LYS A 218 -30.76 7.51 -21.00
CA LYS A 218 -31.04 7.18 -22.40
C LYS A 218 -30.91 8.50 -23.14
N TYR A 219 -29.79 8.69 -23.83
CA TYR A 219 -29.71 9.69 -24.88
C TYR A 219 -30.84 9.40 -25.85
N LEU A 220 -31.87 10.24 -25.84
CA LEU A 220 -32.82 10.32 -26.94
C LEU A 220 -31.99 10.71 -28.16
N SER A 221 -31.96 9.83 -29.16
CA SER A 221 -31.27 10.08 -30.42
C SER A 221 -31.77 11.39 -31.03
N PRO A 222 -30.89 12.29 -31.50
CA PRO A 222 -31.31 13.49 -32.21
C PRO A 222 -32.23 13.16 -33.38
N LEU A 223 -33.22 14.02 -33.59
CA LEU A 223 -34.19 13.90 -34.67
C LEU A 223 -33.50 13.80 -36.04
N SER A 224 -34.08 12.98 -36.91
CA SER A 224 -33.58 12.69 -38.25
C SER A 224 -33.67 13.90 -39.18
N ILE A 225 -32.56 14.62 -39.33
CA ILE A 225 -32.37 15.55 -40.44
C ILE A 225 -32.10 14.72 -41.70
N LYS A 226 -32.98 14.82 -42.70
CA LYS A 226 -32.80 14.21 -44.01
C LYS A 226 -31.84 15.07 -44.83
N GLU A 227 -30.60 14.62 -45.01
CA GLU A 227 -29.72 15.21 -46.02
C GLU A 227 -29.94 14.57 -47.39
N SER A 228 -30.05 15.41 -48.41
CA SER A 228 -30.30 15.06 -49.80
C SER A 228 -29.01 14.64 -50.51
N LYS A 229 -29.13 13.62 -51.37
CA LYS A 229 -28.05 13.17 -52.25
C LYS A 229 -27.56 14.30 -53.17
N ILE A 230 -26.26 14.57 -53.20
CA ILE A 230 -25.56 15.06 -54.40
C ILE A 230 -24.34 14.15 -54.65
N SER A 231 -24.05 13.89 -55.92
CA SER A 231 -23.13 12.86 -56.39
C SER A 231 -22.08 13.43 -57.35
N SER A 232 -20.81 13.06 -57.14
CA SER A 232 -19.76 12.93 -58.16
C SER A 232 -18.55 12.22 -57.54
N LYS A 233 -18.07 11.08 -58.07
CA LYS A 233 -16.95 10.97 -59.04
C LYS A 233 -15.78 11.92 -58.69
N SER A 234 -14.52 11.52 -58.50
CA SER A 234 -13.77 10.24 -58.65
C SER A 234 -12.39 10.40 -57.94
N ARG A 235 -11.35 9.53 -57.97
CA ARG A 235 -10.97 8.40 -58.86
C ARG A 235 -9.82 7.55 -58.27
N HIS A 236 -9.87 6.22 -58.47
CA HIS A 236 -8.77 5.24 -58.71
C HIS A 236 -7.44 5.12 -57.89
N PHE A 237 -7.08 3.84 -57.66
CA PHE A 237 -5.72 3.23 -57.56
C PHE A 237 -4.83 3.58 -56.33
N PHE A 238 -3.95 2.71 -55.78
CA PHE A 238 -3.43 1.38 -56.20
C PHE A 238 -3.28 0.40 -54.99
N SER A 239 -2.85 -0.83 -55.25
CA SER A 239 -2.74 -1.98 -54.33
C SER A 239 -1.39 -2.12 -53.57
N MET A 240 -1.44 -2.82 -52.42
CA MET A 240 -0.66 -4.01 -51.97
C MET A 240 0.48 -4.59 -52.87
N PRO A 241 1.37 -5.52 -52.39
CA PRO A 241 1.57 -6.11 -51.03
C PRO A 241 3.08 -6.43 -50.65
N ALA A 242 3.29 -7.32 -49.65
CA ALA A 242 4.35 -8.37 -49.58
C ALA A 242 5.81 -7.98 -49.20
N SER A 243 6.70 -8.85 -48.65
CA SER A 243 6.63 -10.18 -47.97
C SER A 243 8.04 -10.69 -47.54
N ILE A 244 8.13 -11.62 -46.56
CA ILE A 244 9.16 -12.72 -46.45
C ILE A 244 10.62 -12.24 -46.11
N THR A 245 11.54 -12.90 -45.35
CA THR A 245 11.93 -14.33 -45.19
C THR A 245 12.59 -14.66 -43.81
N LYS A 246 12.83 -15.96 -43.57
CA LYS A 246 13.49 -16.63 -42.40
C LYS A 246 15.03 -16.52 -42.40
N PHE A 247 15.71 -16.84 -41.28
CA PHE A 247 16.87 -17.77 -41.20
C PHE A 247 17.21 -18.20 -39.75
N SER A 248 17.91 -19.33 -39.57
CA SER A 248 18.40 -19.88 -38.28
C SER A 248 19.64 -20.79 -38.49
N PRO A 249 20.20 -21.48 -37.47
CA PRO A 249 21.54 -21.27 -36.88
C PRO A 249 22.65 -22.22 -37.41
N PRO A 250 23.83 -22.31 -36.76
CA PRO A 250 24.21 -23.60 -36.13
C PRO A 250 24.99 -23.47 -34.78
N SER A 251 25.71 -24.54 -34.37
CA SER A 251 25.90 -25.02 -32.99
C SER A 251 27.37 -25.31 -32.57
N THR A 252 27.53 -25.96 -31.38
CA THR A 252 28.77 -26.51 -30.73
C THR A 252 29.60 -25.52 -29.89
N GLY A 253 30.23 -25.87 -28.76
CA GLY A 253 30.24 -27.11 -27.94
C GLY A 253 31.45 -27.20 -26.97
N TRP A 254 31.43 -28.16 -26.03
CA TRP A 254 32.49 -28.63 -25.07
C TRP A 254 32.34 -28.28 -23.56
N SER A 255 32.97 -29.10 -22.71
CA SER A 255 32.58 -29.41 -21.30
C SER A 255 33.78 -29.74 -20.39
N MET A 256 33.69 -29.47 -19.08
CA MET A 256 33.98 -30.45 -17.99
C MET A 256 33.75 -29.89 -16.56
N LYS A 257 33.08 -30.71 -15.70
CA LYS A 257 33.32 -31.06 -14.26
C LYS A 257 33.71 -29.94 -13.26
N THR A 258 33.17 -29.87 -12.03
CA THR A 258 32.92 -30.95 -11.05
C THR A 258 31.66 -30.75 -10.15
N SER A 259 31.22 -31.86 -9.53
CA SER A 259 30.16 -31.97 -8.50
C SER A 259 30.78 -31.97 -7.08
N PRO A 260 30.07 -32.19 -5.94
CA PRO A 260 28.61 -32.31 -5.72
C PRO A 260 28.06 -31.49 -4.52
N TRP A 261 26.73 -31.43 -4.38
CA TRP A 261 25.98 -31.82 -3.16
C TRP A 261 24.49 -32.01 -3.53
N GLN A 262 23.90 -33.12 -3.11
CA GLN A 262 22.49 -33.46 -3.38
C GLN A 262 21.61 -33.06 -2.20
N TYR A 263 20.41 -32.55 -2.48
CA TYR A 263 19.24 -32.92 -1.68
C TYR A 263 17.97 -32.88 -2.55
N SER A 264 17.10 -33.87 -2.38
CA SER A 264 15.85 -33.98 -3.13
C SER A 264 14.64 -33.77 -2.21
N SER A 265 13.65 -33.02 -2.68
CA SER A 265 12.25 -33.38 -2.42
C SER A 265 11.36 -32.85 -3.53
N SER A 266 10.69 -33.78 -4.21
CA SER A 266 9.67 -33.48 -5.20
C SER A 266 8.40 -32.99 -4.50
N LEU A 267 7.76 -31.96 -5.05
CA LEU A 267 6.30 -31.78 -4.92
C LEU A 267 5.77 -31.21 -6.24
N GLU A 268 4.72 -31.84 -6.75
CA GLU A 268 4.26 -31.64 -8.12
C GLU A 268 3.41 -30.39 -8.32
N ARG A 269 3.27 -30.06 -9.60
CA ARG A 269 2.76 -28.79 -10.12
C ARG A 269 1.25 -28.89 -10.35
N ILE A 270 0.46 -28.04 -9.67
CA ILE A 270 -0.89 -27.69 -10.15
C ILE A 270 -0.84 -26.25 -10.64
N SER A 271 -0.78 -26.11 -11.97
CA SER A 271 -0.74 -24.81 -12.65
C SER A 271 -2.13 -24.40 -13.12
N HIS A 272 -2.64 -23.27 -12.63
CA HIS A 272 -3.68 -22.51 -13.32
C HIS A 272 -3.14 -21.15 -13.75
N SER A 273 -3.15 -20.94 -15.06
CA SER A 273 -2.64 -19.76 -15.76
C SER A 273 -3.70 -18.66 -15.87
N TYR A 274 -3.35 -17.44 -15.48
CA TYR A 274 -3.96 -16.18 -15.90
C TYR A 274 -2.84 -15.15 -16.12
N PRO A 275 -3.04 -14.08 -16.92
CA PRO A 275 -2.04 -13.64 -17.88
C PRO A 275 -0.95 -12.71 -17.31
N ASP A 276 0.14 -12.61 -18.07
CA ASP A 276 1.14 -11.55 -17.93
C ASP A 276 0.51 -10.16 -18.12
N ASP A 277 0.68 -9.28 -17.13
CA ASP A 277 0.65 -7.84 -17.29
C ASP A 277 2.07 -7.30 -17.11
N THR A 278 2.79 -7.16 -18.22
CA THR A 278 4.18 -6.69 -18.25
C THR A 278 4.28 -5.18 -18.03
N HIS A 279 4.28 -4.71 -16.78
CA HIS A 279 4.89 -3.41 -16.42
C HIS A 279 5.27 -3.34 -14.93
N CYS A 280 6.42 -2.69 -14.63
CA CYS A 280 6.97 -2.43 -13.30
C CYS A 280 7.60 -3.62 -12.52
N ASN A 281 8.54 -4.34 -13.14
CA ASN A 281 9.62 -5.01 -12.41
C ASN A 281 10.66 -3.99 -11.91
N ASN A 282 10.35 -3.32 -10.80
CA ASN A 282 11.28 -2.43 -10.07
C ASN A 282 10.84 -2.34 -8.60
N SER A 283 11.44 -3.14 -7.71
CA SER A 283 11.63 -2.95 -6.26
C SER A 283 11.66 -4.31 -5.53
N PHE A 284 12.59 -4.41 -4.57
CA PHE A 284 12.71 -5.45 -3.55
C PHE A 284 11.38 -6.12 -3.14
N THR A 285 11.23 -7.41 -3.47
CA THR A 285 10.12 -8.24 -2.99
C THR A 285 10.24 -8.53 -1.50
N MET A 286 9.78 -7.60 -0.67
CA MET A 286 9.10 -7.95 0.58
C MET A 286 7.76 -8.65 0.26
N ARG A 287 7.83 -9.82 -0.39
CA ARG A 287 6.74 -10.79 -0.34
C ARG A 287 6.62 -11.18 1.12
N LEU A 288 5.65 -10.60 1.81
CA LEU A 288 5.36 -10.93 3.19
C LEU A 288 4.67 -12.30 3.19
N THR A 289 5.43 -13.37 3.00
CA THR A 289 4.93 -14.77 2.90
C THR A 289 4.15 -15.18 4.17
N ILE A 290 4.37 -14.45 5.27
CA ILE A 290 3.67 -14.55 6.54
C ILE A 290 2.21 -14.03 6.46
N LEU A 291 1.89 -13.07 5.57
CA LEU A 291 0.52 -12.57 5.39
C LEU A 291 -0.41 -13.67 4.85
N THR A 292 0.09 -14.59 4.03
CA THR A 292 -0.68 -15.73 3.50
C THR A 292 -1.16 -16.69 4.61
N LEU A 293 -0.36 -16.85 5.68
CA LEU A 293 -0.71 -17.66 6.87
C LEU A 293 -1.66 -16.95 7.84
N VAL A 294 -1.65 -15.61 7.87
CA VAL A 294 -2.53 -14.82 8.76
C VAL A 294 -3.94 -14.66 8.16
N VAL A 295 -4.08 -14.68 6.84
CA VAL A 295 -5.39 -14.53 6.17
C VAL A 295 -6.29 -15.75 6.34
N THR A 296 -5.75 -16.96 6.53
CA THR A 296 -6.54 -18.19 6.70
C THR A 296 -7.08 -18.41 8.13
N THR A 297 -6.54 -17.72 9.13
CA THR A 297 -6.82 -18.00 10.55
C THR A 297 -7.75 -17.01 11.27
N PHE A 298 -8.16 -15.90 10.64
CA PHE A 298 -8.97 -14.86 11.28
C PHE A 298 -10.19 -14.40 10.46
N PHE A 299 -11.21 -15.27 10.36
CA PHE A 299 -12.55 -14.93 9.87
C PHE A 299 -13.68 -15.41 10.80
N PHE A 300 -13.72 -14.90 12.04
CA PHE A 300 -14.85 -15.07 12.96
C PHE A 300 -15.24 -13.77 13.69
N PHE A 301 -15.46 -12.70 12.92
CA PHE A 301 -16.25 -11.55 13.39
C PHE A 301 -17.16 -11.04 12.26
N GLN A 302 -18.48 -11.07 12.49
CA GLN A 302 -19.46 -10.44 11.61
C GLN A 302 -19.36 -8.92 11.76
N VAL A 303 -18.75 -8.26 10.78
CA VAL A 303 -18.62 -6.80 10.73
C VAL A 303 -19.75 -6.23 9.87
N ILE A 304 -20.62 -5.39 10.44
CA ILE A 304 -21.65 -4.67 9.69
C ILE A 304 -21.14 -3.26 9.37
N ILE A 305 -21.28 -2.88 8.10
CA ILE A 305 -20.59 -1.73 7.49
C ILE A 305 -21.59 -0.86 6.73
N ILE A 306 -21.57 0.46 6.98
CA ILE A 306 -22.63 1.37 6.54
C ILE A 306 -22.11 2.72 6.05
N SER A 307 -22.77 3.21 4.99
CA SER A 307 -22.79 4.60 4.56
C SER A 307 -24.08 5.28 4.96
N GLY A 308 -24.00 6.49 5.54
CA GLY A 308 -25.18 7.32 5.76
C GLY A 308 -25.81 7.80 4.45
N GLN A 309 -27.14 7.95 4.45
CA GLN A 309 -27.84 8.73 3.43
C GLN A 309 -28.01 10.15 3.94
N GLU A 310 -27.50 11.13 3.19
CA GLU A 310 -27.91 12.53 3.32
C GLU A 310 -29.31 12.63 2.69
N LYS A 311 -30.34 12.90 3.50
CA LYS A 311 -31.65 13.32 3.00
C LYS A 311 -31.60 14.82 2.80
N GLU A 312 -31.78 15.29 1.57
CA GLU A 312 -32.11 16.69 1.33
C GLU A 312 -33.42 17.03 2.06
N LEU A 313 -33.38 18.08 2.87
CA LEU A 313 -34.60 18.72 3.36
C LEU A 313 -35.24 19.45 2.18
N ALA A 314 -36.18 18.80 1.52
CA ALA A 314 -37.03 19.47 0.54
C ALA A 314 -37.82 20.59 1.26
N SER A 315 -37.67 21.83 0.78
CA SER A 315 -38.43 22.96 1.31
C SER A 315 -39.92 22.77 1.07
N GLY A 316 -40.69 22.75 2.17
CA GLY A 316 -42.14 22.94 2.12
C GLY A 316 -42.46 24.35 1.65
N LYS A 317 -43.57 24.47 0.90
CA LYS A 317 -44.16 25.73 0.45
C LYS A 317 -44.72 26.55 1.61
#